data_AF-A0A0H2S169-F1
#
_entry.id   AF-A0A0H2S169-F1
#
_cell.length_a   1.000
_cell.length_b   1.000
_cell.length_c   1.000
_cell.angle_alpha   90.00
_cell.angle_beta   90.00
_cell.angle_gamma   90.00
#
_symmetry.space_group_name_H-M   'P 1'
#
loop_
_entity.id
_entity.type
_entity.pdbx_description
1 polymer ?
#
loop_
_entity_poly.entity_id
_entity_poly.type
_entity_poly.pdbx_seq_one_letter_code
_entity_poly.pdbx_strand_id
1 'polypeptide(L)'
;MHYWTLLRYELSRMPSLPHLGISLLSKDYLVQVNLPSYHPSRPTALKFSIAPQSKSRAHHLWKTTQFLCFPNLVDLHITVDFSFDVREKQDRLNMWRKYYVDLYSLLAAGPAQQSRYPSLELLDVTIIQRDGSEQSSLNGGKSPATFLLPHCCIPSLKHLRIRSESPHWILSDSAGDFKKSHPPYFERGGQVVPINLEMITFDLPCVDGVVLWVKRLAMKMQDTGCWDRFSEFNYVEEGKFVTVSRDDVERWCESAENQLKSKASKKRKNA
;
A
#
# COMPACT_ATOMS: atom_id res chain seq x y z
N MET A 1 -6.09 -6.15 -25.34
CA MET A 1 -7.47 -6.30 -24.83
C MET A 1 -7.85 -7.76 -24.55
N HIS A 2 -7.39 -8.74 -25.34
CA HIS A 2 -7.72 -10.17 -25.15
C HIS A 2 -7.26 -10.81 -23.82
N TYR A 3 -6.07 -10.46 -23.30
CA TYR A 3 -5.53 -11.06 -22.06
C TYR A 3 -6.42 -10.83 -20.82
N TRP A 4 -7.00 -9.64 -20.68
CA TRP A 4 -7.86 -9.33 -19.52
C TRP A 4 -9.20 -10.05 -19.57
N THR A 5 -9.75 -10.26 -20.76
CA THR A 5 -10.98 -11.03 -20.96
C THR A 5 -10.75 -12.50 -20.62
N LEU A 6 -9.65 -13.08 -21.11
CA LEU A 6 -9.25 -14.46 -20.79
C LEU A 6 -9.01 -14.61 -19.29
N LEU A 7 -8.30 -13.66 -18.67
CA LEU A 7 -8.07 -13.68 -17.24
C LEU A 7 -9.39 -13.62 -16.45
N ARG A 8 -10.29 -12.70 -16.79
CA ARG A 8 -11.61 -12.64 -16.12
C ARG A 8 -12.38 -13.95 -16.27
N TYR A 9 -12.32 -14.56 -17.46
CA TYR A 9 -12.95 -15.84 -17.73
C TYR A 9 -12.37 -16.95 -16.85
N GLU A 10 -11.04 -17.08 -16.77
CA GLU A 10 -10.39 -18.08 -15.91
C GLU A 10 -10.69 -17.84 -14.42
N LEU A 11 -10.63 -16.59 -13.97
CA LEU A 11 -10.96 -16.21 -12.59
C LEU A 11 -12.42 -16.48 -12.25
N SER A 12 -13.36 -16.24 -13.17
CA SER A 12 -14.78 -16.53 -12.94
C SER A 12 -15.10 -18.02 -12.80
N ARG A 13 -14.19 -18.89 -13.27
CA ARG A 13 -14.34 -20.34 -13.19
C ARG A 13 -13.69 -20.94 -11.94
N MET A 14 -12.95 -20.16 -11.16
CA MET A 14 -12.40 -20.60 -9.89
C MET A 14 -13.45 -20.49 -8.78
N PRO A 15 -13.92 -21.60 -8.18
CA PRO A 15 -14.96 -21.56 -7.15
C PRO A 15 -14.49 -20.86 -5.88
N SER A 16 -13.18 -20.91 -5.60
CA SER A 16 -12.53 -20.15 -4.53
C SER A 16 -11.08 -19.84 -4.91
N LEU A 17 -10.66 -18.61 -4.63
CA LEU A 17 -9.26 -18.19 -4.72
C LEU A 17 -8.90 -17.53 -3.38
N PRO A 18 -8.57 -18.30 -2.34
CA PRO A 18 -8.35 -17.75 -1.01
C PRO A 18 -7.03 -16.99 -0.89
N HIS A 19 -6.05 -17.26 -1.77
CA HIS A 19 -4.74 -16.61 -1.75
C HIS A 19 -4.37 -16.06 -3.12
N LEU A 20 -3.80 -14.86 -3.18
CA LEU A 20 -3.38 -14.23 -4.42
C LEU A 20 -2.06 -13.48 -4.28
N GLY A 21 -1.16 -13.65 -5.25
CA GLY A 21 0.06 -12.89 -5.41
C GLY A 21 -0.02 -11.88 -6.56
N ILE A 22 0.40 -10.65 -6.34
CA ILE A 22 0.51 -9.63 -7.40
C ILE A 22 1.92 -9.06 -7.36
N SER A 23 2.60 -9.00 -8.49
CA SER A 23 3.92 -8.41 -8.64
C SER A 23 3.84 -7.23 -9.62
N LEU A 24 3.99 -6.01 -9.14
CA LEU A 24 4.04 -4.84 -10.01
C LEU A 24 5.51 -4.61 -10.38
N LEU A 25 5.87 -4.94 -11.62
CA LEU A 25 7.25 -4.84 -12.11
C LEU A 25 7.38 -3.65 -13.06
N SER A 26 8.39 -2.82 -12.82
CA SER A 26 8.71 -1.64 -13.62
C SER A 26 9.26 -1.98 -15.01
N LYS A 27 9.97 -3.09 -15.18
CA LYS A 27 10.84 -3.33 -16.36
C LYS A 27 10.30 -4.24 -17.48
N ASP A 28 9.18 -4.93 -17.31
CA ASP A 28 8.73 -5.92 -18.31
C ASP A 28 7.28 -5.70 -18.75
N TYR A 29 7.05 -5.46 -20.05
CA TYR A 29 5.76 -5.17 -20.71
C TYR A 29 4.73 -6.33 -20.74
N LEU A 30 4.62 -7.13 -19.68
CA LEU A 30 3.81 -8.35 -19.71
C LEU A 30 2.98 -8.53 -18.44
N VAL A 31 1.69 -8.81 -18.67
CA VAL A 31 0.83 -9.42 -17.65
C VAL A 31 1.01 -10.92 -17.71
N GLN A 32 1.97 -11.43 -16.94
CA GLN A 32 2.12 -12.87 -16.74
C GLN A 32 1.20 -13.29 -15.60
N VAL A 33 0.35 -14.27 -15.88
CA VAL A 33 -0.52 -14.92 -14.91
C VAL A 33 0.01 -16.33 -14.72
N ASN A 34 0.72 -16.56 -13.63
CA ASN A 34 1.13 -17.92 -13.29
C ASN A 34 -0.02 -18.57 -12.54
N LEU A 35 -0.84 -19.33 -13.26
CA LEU A 35 -1.82 -20.24 -12.67
C LEU A 35 -1.04 -21.44 -12.15
N PRO A 36 -1.05 -21.74 -10.84
CA PRO A 36 -0.61 -23.04 -10.35
C PRO A 36 -1.37 -24.10 -11.11
N SER A 37 -0.68 -25.17 -11.53
CA SER A 37 -1.36 -26.38 -11.97
C SER A 37 -2.36 -26.76 -10.88
N TYR A 38 -3.65 -26.73 -11.23
CA TYR A 38 -4.75 -26.94 -10.30
C TYR A 38 -4.53 -28.28 -9.58
N HIS A 39 -4.13 -28.21 -8.32
CA HIS A 39 -4.00 -29.36 -7.45
C HIS A 39 -4.96 -29.11 -6.27
N PRO A 40 -5.99 -29.95 -6.09
CA PRO A 40 -7.04 -29.73 -5.08
C PRO A 40 -6.53 -29.68 -3.63
N SER A 41 -5.25 -29.98 -3.41
CA SER A 41 -4.58 -30.03 -2.11
C SER A 41 -3.58 -28.89 -1.86
N ARG A 42 -3.43 -27.91 -2.78
CA ARG A 42 -2.51 -26.78 -2.59
C ARG A 42 -3.19 -25.43 -2.80
N PRO A 43 -2.93 -24.43 -1.93
CA PRO A 43 -3.42 -23.07 -2.15
C PRO A 43 -2.92 -22.56 -3.50
N THR A 44 -3.87 -22.19 -4.34
CA THR A 44 -3.59 -21.73 -5.69
C THR A 44 -3.18 -20.26 -5.61
N ALA A 45 -1.87 -19.96 -5.61
CA ALA A 45 -1.39 -18.58 -5.69
C ALA A 45 -1.25 -18.14 -7.16
N LEU A 46 -2.12 -17.25 -7.64
CA LEU A 46 -1.89 -16.59 -8.93
C LEU A 46 -0.83 -15.52 -8.74
N LYS A 47 0.10 -15.39 -9.69
CA LYS A 47 1.05 -14.27 -9.72
C LYS A 47 0.76 -13.40 -10.93
N PHE A 48 0.45 -12.12 -10.71
CA PHE A 48 0.22 -11.14 -11.76
C PHE A 48 1.40 -10.20 -11.92
N SER A 49 2.06 -10.18 -13.08
CA SER A 49 2.93 -9.06 -13.44
C SER A 49 2.09 -7.91 -14.01
N ILE A 50 2.29 -6.65 -13.64
CA ILE A 50 1.63 -5.53 -14.34
C ILE A 50 2.67 -4.48 -14.71
N ALA A 51 2.81 -4.25 -16.02
CA ALA A 51 3.70 -3.24 -16.57
C ALA A 51 2.93 -1.97 -16.95
N PRO A 52 3.47 -0.78 -16.68
CA PRO A 52 2.98 0.46 -17.29
C PRO A 52 3.31 0.48 -18.79
N GLN A 53 2.40 1.00 -19.61
CA GLN A 53 2.75 1.36 -20.99
C GLN A 53 3.38 2.77 -21.01
N SER A 54 4.27 3.02 -21.97
CA SER A 54 5.09 4.23 -22.15
C SER A 54 4.33 5.58 -22.24
N LYS A 55 2.99 5.57 -22.20
CA LYS A 55 2.18 6.79 -22.21
C LYS A 55 1.75 7.15 -20.79
N SER A 56 2.45 8.15 -20.27
CA SER A 56 2.12 8.96 -19.08
C SER A 56 0.63 9.29 -18.96
N ARG A 57 -0.15 8.40 -18.37
CA ARG A 57 -1.38 8.79 -17.70
C ARG A 57 -1.37 8.10 -16.35
N ALA A 58 -1.18 8.89 -15.28
CA ALA A 58 -1.79 8.58 -14.00
C ALA A 58 -3.22 8.08 -14.27
N HIS A 59 -3.73 7.11 -13.52
CA HIS A 59 -4.99 6.38 -13.76
C HIS A 59 -4.94 5.12 -14.64
N HIS A 60 -3.85 4.80 -15.37
CA HIS A 60 -3.88 3.60 -16.23
C HIS A 60 -4.01 2.30 -15.44
N LEU A 61 -3.30 2.16 -14.31
CA LEU A 61 -3.37 0.95 -13.50
C LEU A 61 -4.77 0.72 -12.91
N TRP A 62 -5.36 1.75 -12.29
CA TRP A 62 -6.72 1.62 -11.78
C TRP A 62 -7.72 1.32 -12.91
N LYS A 63 -7.68 2.05 -14.03
CA LYS A 63 -8.60 1.79 -15.15
C LYS A 63 -8.49 0.37 -15.69
N THR A 64 -7.29 -0.22 -15.64
CA THR A 64 -7.03 -1.58 -16.11
C THR A 64 -7.49 -2.62 -15.09
N THR A 65 -7.31 -2.36 -13.79
CA THR A 65 -7.54 -3.31 -12.70
C THR A 65 -8.88 -3.15 -11.99
N GLN A 66 -9.62 -2.04 -12.21
CA GLN A 66 -10.88 -1.72 -11.51
C GLN A 66 -11.96 -2.79 -11.69
N PHE A 67 -11.82 -3.64 -12.71
CA PHE A 67 -12.76 -4.70 -13.03
C PHE A 67 -12.37 -6.06 -12.42
N LEU A 68 -11.21 -6.14 -11.77
CA LEU A 68 -10.81 -7.33 -11.04
C LEU A 68 -11.57 -7.36 -9.71
N CYS A 69 -12.34 -8.41 -9.49
CA CYS A 69 -13.10 -8.65 -8.28
C CYS A 69 -12.81 -10.07 -7.82
N PHE A 70 -12.41 -10.21 -6.56
CA PHE A 70 -12.13 -11.50 -5.94
C PHE A 70 -12.94 -11.60 -4.64
N PRO A 71 -14.21 -12.02 -4.73
CA PRO A 71 -15.12 -11.99 -3.59
C PRO A 71 -14.69 -12.93 -2.45
N ASN A 72 -14.02 -14.02 -2.77
CA ASN A 72 -13.62 -15.07 -1.82
C ASN A 72 -12.12 -15.00 -1.45
N LEU A 73 -11.41 -13.92 -1.82
CA LEU A 73 -10.00 -13.76 -1.50
C LEU A 73 -9.84 -13.38 -0.04
N VAL A 74 -9.08 -14.17 0.71
CA VAL A 74 -8.81 -13.98 2.14
C VAL A 74 -7.43 -13.38 2.35
N ASP A 75 -6.44 -13.82 1.57
CA ASP A 75 -5.05 -13.38 1.67
C ASP A 75 -4.53 -12.82 0.35
N LEU A 76 -4.00 -11.60 0.39
CA LEU A 76 -3.41 -10.92 -0.76
C LEU A 76 -1.97 -10.54 -0.47
N HIS A 77 -1.05 -11.09 -1.24
CA HIS A 77 0.35 -10.70 -1.25
C HIS A 77 0.64 -9.80 -2.46
N ILE A 78 1.17 -8.60 -2.22
CA ILE A 78 1.54 -7.66 -3.28
C ILE A 78 3.03 -7.35 -3.16
N THR A 79 3.80 -7.69 -4.19
CA THR A 79 5.16 -7.20 -4.38
C THR A 79 5.13 -5.99 -5.31
N VAL A 80 5.69 -4.86 -4.88
CA VAL A 80 5.85 -3.67 -5.72
C VAL A 80 7.34 -3.45 -5.93
N ASP A 81 7.78 -3.50 -7.18
CA ASP A 81 9.19 -3.39 -7.56
C ASP A 81 9.46 -2.06 -8.28
N PHE A 82 10.06 -1.14 -7.55
CA PHE A 82 10.55 0.12 -8.07
C PHE A 82 11.98 -0.08 -8.59
N SER A 83 12.11 -0.09 -9.91
CA SER A 83 13.38 0.28 -10.53
C SER A 83 13.31 1.76 -10.84
N PHE A 84 14.31 2.53 -10.44
CA PHE A 84 14.49 3.89 -10.90
C PHE A 84 15.56 3.85 -11.99
N ASP A 85 15.19 3.78 -13.26
CA ASP A 85 16.20 3.82 -14.30
C ASP A 85 16.71 5.25 -14.47
N VAL A 86 18.00 5.47 -14.16
CA VAL A 86 18.66 6.79 -14.28
C VAL A 86 18.63 7.31 -15.73
N ARG A 87 18.50 6.42 -16.72
CA ARG A 87 18.44 6.80 -18.14
C ARG A 87 17.04 7.18 -18.61
N GLU A 88 16.01 6.59 -18.00
CA GLU A 88 14.64 7.00 -18.25
C GLU A 88 14.29 8.08 -17.25
N LYS A 89 14.44 9.34 -17.66
CA LYS A 89 14.14 10.56 -16.87
C LYS A 89 12.73 10.61 -16.26
N GLN A 90 11.93 9.58 -16.41
CA GLN A 90 10.57 9.50 -15.93
C GLN A 90 10.09 8.06 -15.84
N ASP A 91 10.50 7.37 -14.78
CA ASP A 91 9.62 6.39 -14.14
C ASP A 91 8.37 7.12 -13.63
N ARG A 92 7.47 7.48 -14.56
CA ARG A 92 6.09 7.95 -14.29
C ARG A 92 5.19 6.76 -13.95
N LEU A 93 5.75 5.72 -13.34
CA LEU A 93 4.96 4.67 -12.71
C LEU A 93 4.03 5.31 -11.70
N ASN A 94 2.73 5.03 -11.84
CA ASN A 94 1.55 5.75 -11.32
C ASN A 94 1.80 6.68 -10.12
N MET A 95 2.52 7.78 -10.37
CA MET A 95 2.64 8.86 -9.41
C MET A 95 1.49 9.82 -9.66
N TRP A 96 0.80 10.17 -8.58
CA TRP A 96 -0.09 11.32 -8.59
C TRP A 96 0.54 12.40 -7.72
N ARG A 97 1.00 13.48 -8.35
CA ARG A 97 1.88 14.49 -7.74
C ARG A 97 3.14 13.83 -7.16
N LYS A 98 3.26 13.75 -5.83
CA LYS A 98 4.39 13.15 -5.10
C LYS A 98 4.08 11.77 -4.50
N TYR A 99 2.86 11.28 -4.70
CA TYR A 99 2.38 10.04 -4.10
C TYR A 99 2.51 8.89 -5.08
N TYR A 100 3.03 7.76 -4.61
CA TYR A 100 2.92 6.48 -5.32
C TYR A 100 1.54 5.91 -5.08
N VAL A 101 0.78 5.71 -6.17
CA VAL A 101 -0.63 5.35 -6.07
C VAL A 101 -0.91 3.96 -6.60
N ASP A 102 0.11 3.14 -6.85
CA ASP A 102 -0.02 1.79 -7.39
C ASP A 102 -0.85 0.88 -6.49
N LEU A 103 -0.47 0.76 -5.22
CA LEU A 103 -1.19 -0.02 -4.21
C LEU A 103 -2.64 0.46 -4.09
N TYR A 104 -2.83 1.77 -3.95
CA TYR A 104 -4.16 2.35 -3.84
C TYR A 104 -5.01 2.09 -5.10
N SER A 105 -4.39 2.19 -6.29
CA SER A 105 -5.03 1.93 -7.59
C SER A 105 -5.37 0.47 -7.80
N LEU A 106 -4.69 -0.46 -7.13
CA LEU A 106 -4.97 -1.90 -7.17
C LEU A 106 -6.06 -2.31 -6.18
N LEU A 107 -6.24 -1.56 -5.10
CA LEU A 107 -7.16 -1.89 -4.02
C LEU A 107 -8.50 -1.14 -4.10
N ALA A 108 -8.49 0.12 -4.54
CA ALA A 108 -9.68 0.98 -4.55
C ALA A 108 -10.77 0.52 -5.53
N ALA A 109 -11.95 0.14 -5.05
CA ALA A 109 -12.99 -0.39 -5.94
C ALA A 109 -13.52 0.63 -6.98
N GLY A 110 -14.09 0.11 -8.06
CA GLY A 110 -14.74 0.90 -9.10
C GLY A 110 -16.00 1.64 -8.59
N PRO A 111 -16.57 2.57 -9.39
CA PRO A 111 -17.78 3.31 -9.00
C PRO A 111 -19.00 2.41 -8.77
N ALA A 112 -19.07 1.28 -9.46
CA ALA A 112 -20.20 0.35 -9.41
C ALA A 112 -20.12 -0.73 -8.32
N GLN A 113 -19.03 -0.78 -7.54
CA GLN A 113 -18.74 -1.92 -6.65
C GLN A 113 -18.27 -1.47 -5.27
N GLN A 114 -18.85 -1.96 -4.17
CA GLN A 114 -18.47 -1.52 -2.83
C GLN A 114 -17.05 -1.96 -2.39
N SER A 115 -16.57 -3.13 -2.76
CA SER A 115 -15.20 -3.58 -2.48
C SER A 115 -14.73 -4.58 -3.54
N ARG A 116 -13.47 -4.49 -3.97
CA ARG A 116 -12.84 -5.49 -4.87
C ARG A 116 -12.54 -6.81 -4.17
N TYR A 117 -12.36 -6.74 -2.85
CA TYR A 117 -11.93 -7.83 -2.01
C TYR A 117 -12.78 -7.84 -0.73
N PRO A 118 -14.07 -8.18 -0.81
CA PRO A 118 -15.01 -8.11 0.32
C PRO A 118 -14.70 -9.11 1.46
N SER A 119 -13.97 -10.18 1.19
CA SER A 119 -13.59 -11.20 2.19
C SER A 119 -12.12 -11.14 2.58
N LEU A 120 -11.38 -10.09 2.17
CA LEU A 120 -9.94 -10.02 2.41
C LEU A 120 -9.67 -9.73 3.88
N GLU A 121 -8.94 -10.62 4.53
CA GLU A 121 -8.55 -10.52 5.93
C GLU A 121 -7.07 -10.16 6.09
N LEU A 122 -6.20 -10.61 5.18
CA LEU A 122 -4.75 -10.37 5.23
C LEU A 122 -4.24 -9.68 3.95
N LEU A 123 -3.51 -8.58 4.13
CA LEU A 123 -2.79 -7.88 3.08
C LEU A 123 -1.31 -7.78 3.46
N ASP A 124 -0.46 -8.45 2.68
CA ASP A 124 1.00 -8.43 2.85
C ASP A 124 1.65 -7.76 1.65
N VAL A 125 2.33 -6.64 1.89
CA VAL A 125 2.94 -5.81 0.87
C VAL A 125 4.45 -5.83 1.03
N THR A 126 5.15 -6.26 -0.03
CA THR A 126 6.61 -6.19 -0.12
C THR A 126 6.99 -5.10 -1.11
N ILE A 127 7.74 -4.10 -0.66
CA ILE A 127 8.26 -3.01 -1.48
C ILE A 127 9.75 -3.27 -1.73
N ILE A 128 10.09 -3.49 -2.99
CA ILE A 128 11.46 -3.69 -3.46
C ILE A 128 11.89 -2.42 -4.18
N GLN A 129 13.03 -1.86 -3.78
CA GLN A 129 13.75 -0.86 -4.56
C GLN A 129 15.05 -1.50 -5.02
N ARG A 130 15.28 -1.58 -6.33
CA ARG A 130 16.52 -2.15 -6.86
C ARG A 130 17.62 -1.09 -6.94
N ASP A 131 18.81 -1.44 -6.48
CA ASP A 131 19.98 -0.57 -6.53
C ASP A 131 20.36 -0.21 -7.98
N GLY A 132 20.72 1.06 -8.13
CA GLY A 132 20.86 1.80 -9.39
C GLY A 132 20.62 3.29 -9.16
N SER A 133 19.90 3.63 -8.08
CA SER A 133 19.86 4.97 -7.52
C SER A 133 20.87 5.07 -6.38
N GLU A 134 22.12 5.44 -6.70
CA GLU A 134 22.72 6.46 -5.83
C GLU A 134 21.68 7.58 -5.78
N GLN A 135 21.02 7.76 -4.64
CA GLN A 135 20.43 9.05 -4.33
C GLN A 135 21.60 10.01 -4.44
N SER A 136 21.70 10.66 -5.59
CA SER A 136 22.74 11.61 -5.90
C SER A 136 22.68 12.64 -4.78
N SER A 137 23.64 12.52 -3.87
CA SER A 137 24.03 13.46 -2.84
C SER A 137 24.65 14.71 -3.48
N LEU A 138 24.13 15.14 -4.63
CA LEU A 138 24.66 16.19 -5.47
C LEU A 138 23.48 17.06 -5.97
N ASN A 139 23.19 18.10 -5.18
CA ASN A 139 22.60 19.37 -5.61
C ASN A 139 21.11 19.44 -5.97
N GLY A 140 20.23 18.74 -5.25
CA GLY A 140 18.80 19.08 -5.25
C GLY A 140 17.99 18.18 -4.32
N GLY A 141 17.51 18.74 -3.19
CA GLY A 141 16.78 18.02 -2.15
C GLY A 141 15.49 17.34 -2.63
N LYS A 142 15.62 16.15 -3.23
CA LYS A 142 14.48 15.31 -3.58
C LYS A 142 13.95 14.66 -2.31
N SER A 143 12.73 15.03 -1.93
CA SER A 143 12.03 14.45 -0.79
C SER A 143 11.83 12.93 -0.98
N PRO A 144 11.81 12.13 0.10
CA PRO A 144 11.55 10.70 0.02
C PRO A 144 10.23 10.38 -0.68
N ALA A 145 10.15 9.20 -1.27
CA ALA A 145 8.94 8.69 -1.90
C ALA A 145 7.82 8.53 -0.86
N THR A 146 6.62 9.04 -1.19
CA THR A 146 5.46 8.96 -0.29
C THR A 146 4.49 7.88 -0.73
N PHE A 147 4.25 6.88 0.13
CA PHE A 147 3.24 5.86 -0.08
C PHE A 147 1.91 6.24 0.54
N LEU A 148 0.85 6.09 -0.24
CA LEU A 148 -0.50 6.10 0.29
C LEU A 148 -0.93 4.69 0.69
N LEU A 149 -1.27 4.53 1.97
CA LEU A 149 -1.78 3.25 2.45
C LEU A 149 -3.31 3.12 2.29
N PRO A 150 -3.79 1.92 1.93
CA PRO A 150 -5.14 1.68 1.45
C PRO A 150 -6.11 1.20 2.55
N HIS A 151 -5.92 1.55 3.83
CA HIS A 151 -6.73 0.96 4.92
C HIS A 151 -8.24 1.22 4.77
N CYS A 152 -8.65 2.34 4.17
CA CYS A 152 -10.05 2.63 3.85
C CYS A 152 -10.58 1.86 2.61
N CYS A 153 -9.72 1.28 1.79
CA CYS A 153 -10.12 0.60 0.55
C CYS A 153 -10.71 -0.80 0.80
N ILE A 154 -10.43 -1.39 1.96
CA ILE A 154 -10.75 -2.80 2.26
C ILE A 154 -11.33 -2.89 3.68
N PRO A 155 -12.65 -2.65 3.86
CA PRO A 155 -13.27 -2.67 5.18
C PRO A 155 -13.14 -4.01 5.92
N SER A 156 -12.99 -5.12 5.21
CA SER A 156 -12.85 -6.47 5.78
C SER A 156 -11.46 -6.77 6.35
N LEU A 157 -10.46 -5.94 6.06
CA LEU A 157 -9.06 -6.22 6.35
C LEU A 157 -8.79 -6.26 7.85
N LYS A 158 -8.22 -7.36 8.35
CA LYS A 158 -7.82 -7.57 9.75
C LYS A 158 -6.33 -7.38 9.97
N HIS A 159 -5.50 -7.86 9.04
CA HIS A 159 -4.05 -7.85 9.17
C HIS A 159 -3.39 -7.13 7.99
N LEU A 160 -2.60 -6.09 8.29
CA LEU A 160 -1.81 -5.37 7.31
C LEU A 160 -0.31 -5.54 7.62
N ARG A 161 0.44 -6.13 6.69
CA ARG A 161 1.90 -6.18 6.77
C ARG A 161 2.50 -5.40 5.60
N ILE A 162 3.47 -4.54 5.90
CA ILE A 162 4.24 -3.82 4.89
C ILE A 162 5.72 -4.01 5.20
N ARG A 163 6.47 -4.44 4.20
CA ARG A 163 7.88 -4.75 4.29
C ARG A 163 8.67 -4.04 3.21
N SER A 164 9.85 -3.58 3.54
CA SER A 164 10.80 -3.03 2.58
C SER A 164 12.19 -3.14 3.17
N GLU A 165 13.17 -3.45 2.33
CA GLU A 165 14.59 -3.41 2.74
C GLU A 165 15.19 -1.99 2.55
N SER A 166 14.43 -1.07 1.95
CA SER A 166 14.92 0.25 1.58
C SER A 166 14.68 1.29 2.69
N PRO A 167 15.67 2.13 3.02
CA PRO A 167 15.64 2.94 4.25
C PRO A 167 14.92 4.30 4.12
N HIS A 168 14.24 4.62 3.01
CA HIS A 168 13.77 6.00 2.80
C HIS A 168 12.35 6.09 2.20
N TRP A 169 11.33 5.92 3.07
CA TRP A 169 9.93 6.09 2.70
C TRP A 169 9.20 7.04 3.63
N ILE A 170 8.19 7.74 3.09
CA ILE A 170 7.19 8.47 3.89
C ILE A 170 5.86 7.73 3.77
N LEU A 171 5.24 7.37 4.89
CA LEU A 171 3.86 6.92 4.90
C LEU A 171 2.92 8.13 5.00
N SER A 172 1.87 8.11 4.19
CA SER A 172 0.83 9.14 4.23
C SER A 172 -0.54 8.49 4.28
N ASP A 173 -1.35 8.96 5.23
CA ASP A 173 -2.79 8.78 5.23
C ASP A 173 -3.41 9.98 4.52
N SER A 174 -3.66 9.87 3.21
CA SER A 174 -4.17 10.99 2.42
C SER A 174 -5.71 11.09 2.37
N ALA A 175 -6.41 10.27 3.16
CA ALA A 175 -7.87 10.29 3.33
C ALA A 175 -8.52 11.68 3.42
N GLY A 176 -7.89 12.62 4.14
CA GLY A 176 -8.51 13.91 4.48
C GLY A 176 -8.36 15.05 3.47
N ASP A 177 -7.47 14.95 2.48
CA ASP A 177 -7.14 16.09 1.60
C ASP A 177 -7.74 15.96 0.20
N PHE A 178 -8.74 15.09 0.03
CA PHE A 178 -9.21 14.74 -1.30
C PHE A 178 -10.12 15.79 -1.95
N LYS A 179 -9.55 16.63 -2.82
CA LYS A 179 -10.28 17.63 -3.62
C LYS A 179 -10.86 17.01 -4.90
N LYS A 180 -11.91 17.60 -5.47
CA LYS A 180 -12.53 17.20 -6.77
C LYS A 180 -11.53 17.02 -7.94
N SER A 181 -10.33 17.58 -7.85
CA SER A 181 -9.23 17.39 -8.82
C SER A 181 -8.54 16.03 -8.75
N HIS A 182 -8.94 15.15 -7.84
CA HIS A 182 -8.25 13.88 -7.60
C HIS A 182 -8.80 12.77 -8.50
N PRO A 183 -8.02 11.70 -8.70
CA PRO A 183 -8.53 10.53 -9.40
C PRO A 183 -9.81 10.02 -8.70
N PRO A 184 -10.87 9.61 -9.44
CA PRO A 184 -12.16 9.25 -8.85
C PRO A 184 -12.06 8.16 -7.77
N TYR A 185 -11.07 7.28 -7.89
CA TYR A 185 -10.85 6.20 -6.93
C TYR A 185 -10.33 6.66 -5.56
N PHE A 186 -9.84 7.90 -5.41
CA PHE A 186 -9.46 8.49 -4.10
C PHE A 186 -10.65 8.92 -3.25
N GLU A 187 -11.82 9.13 -3.86
CA GLU A 187 -13.01 9.61 -3.13
C GLU A 187 -13.34 8.70 -1.94
N ARG A 188 -13.11 7.39 -2.07
CA ARG A 188 -13.29 6.42 -0.97
C ARG A 188 -12.37 6.63 0.20
N GLY A 189 -11.14 7.07 -0.01
CA GLY A 189 -10.25 7.29 1.12
C GLY A 189 -10.73 8.44 1.99
N GLY A 190 -11.55 9.36 1.48
CA GLY A 190 -12.22 10.40 2.27
C GLY A 190 -13.56 10.00 2.86
N GLN A 191 -14.05 8.78 2.59
CA GLN A 191 -15.27 8.27 3.19
C GLN A 191 -14.99 7.73 4.59
N VAL A 192 -15.87 8.07 5.53
CA VAL A 192 -15.89 7.48 6.87
C VAL A 192 -16.53 6.11 6.76
N VAL A 193 -15.71 5.07 6.78
CA VAL A 193 -16.14 3.66 6.69
C VAL A 193 -15.59 2.87 7.87
N PRO A 194 -16.32 1.86 8.39
CA PRO A 194 -15.79 0.96 9.42
C PRO A 194 -14.48 0.31 8.98
N ILE A 195 -13.50 0.26 9.89
CA ILE A 195 -12.18 -0.32 9.65
C ILE A 195 -12.01 -1.53 10.57
N ASN A 196 -11.86 -2.72 10.02
CA ASN A 196 -11.76 -3.97 10.80
C ASN A 196 -10.32 -4.36 11.16
N LEU A 197 -9.36 -3.45 11.07
CA LEU A 197 -7.96 -3.75 11.32
C LEU A 197 -7.74 -4.17 12.78
N GLU A 198 -7.16 -5.34 12.96
CA GLU A 198 -6.77 -5.90 14.25
C GLU A 198 -5.27 -5.68 14.48
N MET A 199 -4.44 -5.97 13.47
CA MET A 199 -2.97 -5.91 13.61
C MET A 199 -2.30 -5.25 12.41
N ILE A 200 -1.26 -4.46 12.68
CA ILE A 200 -0.43 -3.82 11.66
C ILE A 200 1.04 -4.11 11.93
N THR A 201 1.78 -4.47 10.89
CA THR A 201 3.22 -4.73 10.98
C THR A 201 3.97 -3.95 9.91
N PHE A 202 4.81 -3.00 10.33
CA PHE A 202 5.74 -2.26 9.49
C PHE A 202 7.17 -2.74 9.69
N ASP A 203 7.59 -3.61 8.78
CA ASP A 203 8.95 -4.13 8.67
C ASP A 203 9.75 -3.22 7.71
N LEU A 204 10.02 -1.99 8.17
CA LEU A 204 10.59 -0.93 7.34
C LEU A 204 11.77 -0.27 8.07
N PRO A 205 13.01 -0.31 7.52
CA PRO A 205 14.22 -0.01 8.28
C PRO A 205 14.44 1.47 8.60
N CYS A 206 13.69 2.41 8.02
CA CYS A 206 13.70 3.84 8.35
C CYS A 206 12.52 4.54 7.63
N VAL A 207 11.39 4.75 8.32
CA VAL A 207 10.20 5.32 7.69
C VAL A 207 9.65 6.51 8.44
N ASP A 208 9.53 7.61 7.70
CA ASP A 208 8.91 8.84 8.17
C ASP A 208 7.39 8.75 8.08
N GLY A 209 6.69 9.45 8.97
CA GLY A 209 5.23 9.56 8.91
C GLY A 209 4.46 8.38 9.51
N VAL A 210 5.13 7.33 10.01
CA VAL A 210 4.50 6.20 10.72
C VAL A 210 3.63 6.70 11.88
N VAL A 211 4.19 7.55 12.74
CA VAL A 211 3.49 8.13 13.91
C VAL A 211 2.21 8.86 13.49
N LEU A 212 2.32 9.76 12.51
CA LEU A 212 1.17 10.53 12.01
C LEU A 212 0.11 9.60 11.38
N TRP A 213 0.56 8.57 10.68
CA TRP A 213 -0.33 7.60 10.06
C TRP A 213 -1.10 6.79 11.11
N VAL A 214 -0.42 6.24 12.12
CA VAL A 214 -1.04 5.47 13.21
C VAL A 214 -2.01 6.32 14.00
N LYS A 215 -1.63 7.56 14.33
CA LYS A 215 -2.51 8.52 15.02
C LYS A 215 -3.81 8.77 14.25
N ARG A 216 -3.73 8.98 12.94
CA ARG A 216 -4.92 9.19 12.09
C ARG A 216 -5.78 7.93 11.98
N LEU A 217 -5.15 6.75 11.89
CA LEU A 217 -5.89 5.49 11.91
C LEU A 217 -6.68 5.34 13.21
N ALA A 218 -6.02 5.55 14.36
CA ALA A 218 -6.66 5.45 15.67
C ALA A 218 -7.87 6.39 15.77
N MET A 219 -7.71 7.66 15.37
CA MET A 219 -8.82 8.62 15.32
C MET A 219 -9.99 8.12 14.45
N LYS A 220 -9.73 7.62 13.24
CA LYS A 220 -10.82 7.10 12.37
C LYS A 220 -11.50 5.87 12.95
N MET A 221 -10.75 4.98 13.58
CA MET A 221 -11.30 3.79 14.21
C MET A 221 -12.14 4.16 15.44
N GLN A 222 -11.74 5.18 16.20
CA GLN A 222 -12.55 5.74 17.28
C GLN A 222 -13.83 6.39 16.74
N ASP A 223 -13.73 7.23 15.70
CA ASP A 223 -14.86 7.91 15.05
C ASP A 223 -15.89 6.92 14.48
N THR A 224 -15.45 5.71 14.12
CA THR A 224 -16.31 4.64 13.57
C THR A 224 -16.68 3.56 14.60
N GLY A 225 -16.32 3.72 15.87
CA GLY A 225 -16.60 2.74 16.93
C GLY A 225 -15.91 1.38 16.72
N CYS A 226 -14.85 1.33 15.91
CA CYS A 226 -14.12 0.12 15.56
C CYS A 226 -12.82 -0.06 16.36
N TRP A 227 -12.45 0.90 17.21
CA TRP A 227 -11.19 0.88 17.95
C TRP A 227 -11.01 -0.36 18.83
N ASP A 228 -12.09 -0.92 19.37
CA ASP A 228 -12.04 -2.13 20.21
C ASP A 228 -11.57 -3.39 19.47
N ARG A 229 -11.55 -3.36 18.14
CA ARG A 229 -11.04 -4.47 17.32
C ARG A 229 -9.51 -4.42 17.17
N PHE A 230 -8.93 -3.23 17.29
CA PHE A 230 -7.48 -3.05 17.15
C PHE A 230 -6.77 -3.68 18.35
N SER A 231 -5.77 -4.51 18.11
CA SER A 231 -4.99 -5.17 19.18
C SER A 231 -3.60 -4.57 19.31
N GLU A 232 -2.84 -4.52 18.22
CA GLU A 232 -1.44 -4.11 18.27
C GLU A 232 -0.87 -3.54 16.96
N PHE A 233 0.17 -2.74 17.16
CA PHE A 233 0.99 -2.17 16.11
C PHE A 233 2.45 -2.62 16.29
N ASN A 234 3.01 -3.26 15.26
CA ASN A 234 4.38 -3.74 15.23
C ASN A 234 5.21 -2.88 14.26
N TYR A 235 6.39 -2.43 14.67
CA TYR A 235 7.33 -1.72 13.79
C TYR A 235 8.79 -2.08 14.09
N VAL A 236 9.68 -1.76 13.15
CA VAL A 236 11.12 -1.94 13.34
C VAL A 236 11.76 -0.64 13.84
N GLU A 237 12.44 -0.72 14.98
CA GLU A 237 13.26 0.35 15.55
C GLU A 237 14.66 -0.18 15.83
N GLU A 238 15.68 0.48 15.29
CA GLU A 238 17.09 0.09 15.48
C GLU A 238 17.35 -1.41 15.17
N GLY A 239 16.66 -1.94 14.16
CA GLY A 239 16.78 -3.34 13.72
C GLY A 239 16.03 -4.36 14.60
N LYS A 240 15.22 -3.92 15.57
CA LYS A 240 14.39 -4.79 16.41
C LYS A 240 12.92 -4.54 16.19
N PHE A 241 12.11 -5.60 16.25
CA PHE A 241 10.66 -5.47 16.29
C PHE A 241 10.21 -4.94 17.65
N VAL A 242 9.43 -3.88 17.61
CA VAL A 242 8.77 -3.25 18.75
C VAL A 242 7.27 -3.40 18.55
N THR A 243 6.59 -3.87 19.61
CA THR A 243 5.13 -4.02 19.66
C THR A 243 4.55 -2.94 20.56
N VAL A 244 3.55 -2.23 20.05
CA VAL A 244 2.76 -1.23 20.77
C VAL A 244 1.34 -1.76 20.88
N SER A 245 0.89 -2.03 22.11
CA SER A 245 -0.49 -2.47 22.34
C SER A 245 -1.46 -1.32 22.04
N ARG A 246 -2.73 -1.65 21.73
CA ARG A 246 -3.82 -0.67 21.54
C ARG A 246 -3.82 0.42 22.61
N ASP A 247 -3.74 0.01 23.88
CA ASP A 247 -3.85 0.91 25.03
C ASP A 247 -2.63 1.85 25.16
N ASP A 248 -1.53 1.52 24.48
CA ASP A 248 -0.28 2.29 24.48
C ASP A 248 -0.13 3.18 23.24
N VAL A 249 -0.96 3.03 22.21
CA VAL A 249 -0.81 3.72 20.92
C VAL A 249 -0.78 5.24 21.08
N GLU A 250 -1.68 5.81 21.88
CA GLU A 250 -1.75 7.27 22.10
C GLU A 250 -0.48 7.79 22.78
N ARG A 251 -0.05 7.13 23.88
CA ARG A 251 1.15 7.49 24.63
C ARG A 251 2.41 7.35 23.78
N TRP A 252 2.50 6.29 22.98
CA TRP A 252 3.59 6.08 22.03
C TRP A 252 3.64 7.21 20.99
N CYS A 253 2.49 7.58 20.40
CA CYS A 253 2.41 8.67 19.44
C CYS A 253 2.91 10.01 20.02
N GLU A 254 2.49 10.36 21.24
CA GLU A 254 2.92 11.59 21.92
C GLU A 254 4.43 11.61 22.21
N SER A 255 4.96 10.49 22.72
CA SER A 255 6.39 10.34 22.98
C SER A 255 7.20 10.52 21.70
N ALA A 256 6.80 9.86 20.61
CA ALA A 256 7.48 9.95 19.32
C ALA A 256 7.43 11.38 18.74
N GLU A 257 6.29 12.07 18.84
CA GLU A 257 6.17 13.48 18.42
C GLU A 257 7.10 14.41 19.23
N ASN A 258 7.20 14.20 20.55
CA ASN A 258 8.07 15.00 21.42
C ASN A 258 9.55 14.76 21.11
N GLN A 259 9.93 13.50 20.83
CA GLN A 259 11.28 13.19 20.37
C GLN A 259 11.61 13.88 19.04
N LEU A 260 10.69 13.87 18.06
CA LEU A 260 10.86 14.56 16.78
C LEU A 260 11.01 16.08 16.97
N LYS A 261 10.19 16.71 17.82
CA LYS A 261 10.28 18.15 18.15
C LYS A 261 11.62 18.50 18.82
N SER A 262 12.11 17.64 19.72
CA SER A 262 13.39 17.84 20.40
C SER A 262 14.59 17.75 19.44
N LYS A 263 14.56 16.81 18.49
CA LYS A 263 15.59 16.66 17.44
C LYS A 263 15.58 17.84 16.47
N ALA A 264 14.41 18.33 16.07
CA ALA A 264 14.27 19.53 15.23
C ALA A 264 14.78 20.81 15.92
N SER A 265 14.53 20.95 17.22
CA SER A 265 14.98 22.09 18.02
C SER A 265 16.50 22.11 18.20
N LYS A 266 17.14 20.94 18.34
CA LYS A 266 18.61 20.82 18.37
C LYS A 266 19.25 21.15 17.01
N LYS A 267 18.62 20.73 15.90
CA LYS A 267 19.13 21.01 14.54
C LYS A 267 19.08 22.51 14.18
N ARG A 268 18.12 23.27 14.74
CA ARG A 268 18.02 24.74 14.58
C ARG A 268 18.99 25.55 15.46
N LYS A 269 19.52 24.98 16.55
CA LYS A 269 20.49 25.65 17.42
C LYS A 269 21.94 25.49 16.96
N ASN A 270 22.19 24.54 16.05
CA ASN A 270 23.50 24.19 15.53
C ASN A 270 23.68 24.58 14.04
N ALA A 271 22.77 25.38 13.50
CA ALA A 271 22.81 25.94 12.14
C ALA A 271 22.82 27.47 12.25
#